data_AF-A0A1H5N259-F1
#
_entry.id   AF-A0A1H5N259-F1
#
_cell.length_a   1.000
_cell.length_b   1.000
_cell.length_c   1.000
_cell.angle_alpha   90.00
_cell.angle_beta   90.00
_cell.angle_gamma   90.00
#
_symmetry.space_group_name_H-M   'P 1'
#
loop_
_entity.id
_entity.type
_entity.pdbx_description
1 polymer ?
#
loop_
_entity_poly.entity_id
_entity_poly.type
_entity_poly.pdbx_seq_one_letter_code
_entity_poly.pdbx_strand_id
1 'polypeptide(L)'
;MTSAASVTEAALVVQSRQGPDAVEDLRRALRQAKVEIAPVDEEQAWLAHAAWQRFGTGRHPAGLNYGDCFSYALARSRAVPLLFTGEDFTQTDIEQAR
;
A
#
# COMPACT_ATOMS: atom_id res chain seq x y z
N MET A 1 8.73 0.61 6.27
CA MET A 1 7.77 -0.49 6.51
C MET A 1 6.74 -0.52 5.41
N THR A 2 6.03 -1.63 5.24
CA THR A 2 4.94 -1.78 4.28
C THR A 2 3.82 -2.63 4.89
N SER A 3 2.59 -2.48 4.40
CA SER A 3 1.46 -3.27 4.88
C SER A 3 1.54 -4.72 4.37
N ALA A 4 1.16 -5.68 5.20
CA ALA A 4 1.00 -7.07 4.77
C ALA A 4 0.01 -7.22 3.58
N ALA A 5 -0.98 -6.33 3.49
CA ALA A 5 -1.90 -6.29 2.35
C ALA A 5 -1.17 -5.88 1.06
N SER A 6 -0.33 -4.83 1.11
CA SER A 6 0.47 -4.38 -0.03
C SER A 6 1.47 -5.45 -0.50
N VAL A 7 2.04 -6.23 0.43
CA VAL A 7 2.91 -7.38 0.07
C VAL A 7 2.12 -8.46 -0.65
N THR A 8 0.90 -8.75 -0.19
CA THR A 8 0.02 -9.74 -0.82
C THR A 8 -0.35 -9.32 -2.25
N GLU A 9 -0.74 -8.06 -2.43
CA GLU A 9 -1.03 -7.49 -3.75
C GLU A 9 0.19 -7.56 -4.68
N ALA A 10 1.36 -7.12 -4.20
CA ALA A 10 2.60 -7.18 -4.97
C ALA A 10 2.94 -8.62 -5.40
N ALA A 11 2.77 -9.60 -4.51
CA ALA A 11 3.01 -11.01 -4.84
C ALA A 11 2.05 -11.52 -5.93
N LEU A 12 0.76 -11.19 -5.86
CA LEU A 12 -0.23 -11.55 -6.88
C LEU A 12 0.08 -10.90 -8.24
N VAL A 13 0.47 -9.63 -8.24
CA VAL A 13 0.82 -8.90 -9.47
C VAL A 13 2.10 -9.45 -10.09
N VAL A 14 3.14 -9.69 -9.29
CA VAL A 14 4.40 -10.24 -9.78
C VAL A 14 4.20 -11.66 -10.32
N GLN A 15 3.49 -12.52 -9.59
CA GLN A 15 3.21 -13.88 -10.03
C GLN A 15 2.40 -13.91 -11.33
N SER A 16 1.36 -13.08 -11.45
CA SER A 16 0.52 -13.05 -12.65
C SER A 16 1.26 -12.56 -13.90
N ARG A 17 2.25 -11.67 -13.73
CA ARG A 17 3.02 -11.09 -14.84
C ARG A 17 4.27 -11.88 -15.21
N GLN A 18 4.92 -12.52 -14.24
CA GLN A 18 6.28 -13.07 -14.39
C GLN A 18 6.41 -14.54 -13.95
N GLY A 19 5.33 -15.14 -13.47
CA GLY A 19 5.32 -16.54 -13.02
C GLY A 19 5.70 -16.74 -11.54
N PRO A 20 5.61 -17.97 -11.04
CA PRO A 20 5.78 -18.28 -9.61
C PRO A 20 7.19 -17.98 -9.07
N ASP A 21 8.24 -18.15 -9.88
CA ASP A 21 9.63 -17.93 -9.44
C ASP A 21 9.90 -16.47 -9.07
N ALA A 22 9.23 -15.52 -9.74
CA ALA A 22 9.38 -14.09 -9.47
C ALA A 22 8.88 -13.69 -8.06
N VAL A 23 8.05 -14.50 -7.41
CA VAL A 23 7.62 -14.27 -6.01
C VAL A 23 8.79 -14.43 -5.05
N GLU A 24 9.72 -15.36 -5.30
CA GLU A 24 10.89 -15.53 -4.43
C GLU A 24 11.89 -14.37 -4.61
N ASP A 25 11.98 -13.81 -5.81
CA ASP A 25 12.76 -12.58 -6.05
C ASP A 25 12.17 -11.38 -5.31
N LEU A 26 10.84 -11.21 -5.30
CA LEU A 26 10.17 -10.20 -4.47
C LEU A 26 10.49 -10.40 -2.98
N ARG A 27 10.40 -11.64 -2.47
CA ARG A 27 10.73 -11.94 -1.06
C ARG A 27 12.20 -11.63 -0.76
N ARG A 28 13.12 -11.95 -1.68
CA ARG A 28 14.54 -11.61 -1.55
C ARG A 28 14.75 -10.10 -1.51
N ALA A 29 14.11 -9.35 -2.40
CA ALA A 29 14.20 -7.89 -2.44
C ALA A 29 13.71 -7.25 -1.13
N LEU A 30 12.56 -7.67 -0.61
CA LEU A 30 12.02 -7.19 0.67
C LEU A 30 12.97 -7.45 1.84
N ARG A 31 13.57 -8.65 1.89
CA ARG A 31 14.57 -9.01 2.92
C ARG A 31 15.84 -8.17 2.80
N GLN A 32 16.37 -7.99 1.59
CA GLN A 32 17.58 -7.20 1.34
C GLN A 32 17.40 -5.72 1.69
N ALA A 33 16.23 -5.17 1.35
CA ALA A 33 15.85 -3.79 1.69
C ALA A 33 15.47 -3.63 3.18
N LYS A 34 15.49 -4.70 3.97
CA LYS A 34 15.11 -4.73 5.39
C LYS A 34 13.73 -4.10 5.64
N VAL A 35 12.78 -4.38 4.74
CA VAL A 35 11.43 -3.85 4.85
C VAL A 35 10.69 -4.60 5.95
N GLU A 36 10.32 -3.89 7.02
CA GLU A 36 9.36 -4.39 8.00
C GLU A 36 7.97 -4.52 7.36
N ILE A 37 7.36 -5.70 7.49
CA ILE A 37 5.98 -5.97 7.07
C ILE A 37 5.08 -5.80 8.28
N ALA A 38 4.26 -4.76 8.29
CA ALA A 38 3.32 -4.47 9.36
C ALA A 38 2.02 -5.26 9.16
N PRO A 39 1.48 -5.90 10.23
CA PRO A 39 0.16 -6.52 10.17
C PRO A 39 -0.92 -5.45 9.96
N VAL A 40 -2.02 -5.85 9.33
CA VAL A 40 -3.25 -5.05 9.29
C VAL A 40 -4.04 -5.37 10.55
N ASP A 41 -4.21 -4.38 11.41
CA ASP A 41 -5.02 -4.45 12.61
C ASP A 41 -6.42 -3.82 12.39
N GLU A 42 -7.24 -3.84 13.43
CA GLU A 42 -8.59 -3.27 13.40
C GLU A 42 -8.59 -1.77 13.08
N GLU A 43 -7.67 -1.00 13.66
CA GLU A 43 -7.56 0.44 13.41
C GLU A 43 -7.29 0.72 11.94
N GLN A 44 -6.30 0.03 11.37
CA GLN A 44 -5.95 0.17 9.95
C GLN A 44 -7.11 -0.26 9.03
N ALA A 45 -7.92 -1.24 9.40
CA ALA A 45 -9.10 -1.62 8.62
C ALA A 45 -10.13 -0.47 8.53
N TRP A 46 -10.40 0.21 9.65
CA TRP A 46 -11.31 1.36 9.66
C TRP A 46 -10.71 2.60 8.99
N LEU A 47 -9.42 2.84 9.14
CA LEU A 47 -8.72 3.91 8.43
C LEU A 47 -8.72 3.69 6.91
N ALA A 48 -8.53 2.44 6.45
CA ALA A 48 -8.61 2.09 5.04
C ALA A 48 -10.02 2.35 4.48
N HIS A 49 -11.07 1.99 5.23
CA HIS A 49 -12.44 2.30 4.85
C HIS A 49 -12.68 3.81 4.73
N ALA A 50 -12.24 4.59 5.73
CA ALA A 50 -12.36 6.05 5.72
C ALA A 50 -11.59 6.67 4.54
N ALA A 51 -10.41 6.13 4.20
CA ALA A 51 -9.64 6.54 3.03
C ALA A 51 -10.42 6.32 1.74
N TRP A 52 -11.03 5.14 1.56
CA TRP A 52 -11.85 4.86 0.37
C TRP A 52 -13.08 5.77 0.28
N GLN A 53 -13.76 6.04 1.40
CA GLN A 53 -14.91 6.95 1.41
C GLN A 53 -14.53 8.36 0.93
N ARG A 54 -13.33 8.83 1.26
CA ARG A 54 -12.86 10.19 0.96
C ARG A 54 -12.15 10.30 -0.39
N PHE A 55 -11.38 9.28 -0.76
CA PHE A 55 -10.42 9.33 -1.87
C PHE A 55 -10.57 8.20 -2.90
N GLY A 56 -11.55 7.32 -2.75
CA GLY A 56 -11.66 6.10 -3.54
C GLY A 56 -11.97 6.29 -5.03
N THR A 57 -11.60 5.29 -5.83
CA THR A 57 -11.90 5.24 -7.28
C THR A 57 -13.39 5.44 -7.56
N GLY A 58 -13.71 6.27 -8.56
CA GLY A 58 -15.09 6.61 -8.95
C GLY A 58 -15.78 7.61 -8.01
N ARG A 59 -15.09 8.06 -6.95
CA ARG A 59 -15.61 9.04 -5.97
C ARG A 59 -14.78 10.31 -5.90
N HIS A 60 -13.46 10.17 -5.96
CA HIS A 60 -12.51 11.28 -5.82
C HIS A 60 -11.44 11.19 -6.93
N PRO A 61 -10.87 12.33 -7.39
CA PRO A 61 -9.82 12.32 -8.42
C PRO A 61 -8.56 11.54 -8.04
N ALA A 62 -8.19 11.48 -6.75
CA ALA A 62 -7.10 10.62 -6.23
C ALA A 62 -7.29 9.14 -6.58
N GLY A 63 -8.54 8.68 -6.61
CA GLY A 63 -8.90 7.39 -7.17
C GLY A 63 -8.37 6.15 -6.44
N LEU A 64 -8.14 6.20 -5.13
CA LEU A 64 -7.55 5.09 -4.37
C LEU A 64 -8.32 3.77 -4.56
N ASN A 65 -7.60 2.72 -4.92
CA ASN A 65 -8.13 1.36 -5.02
C ASN A 65 -8.10 0.64 -3.66
N TYR A 66 -8.54 -0.63 -3.62
CA TYR A 66 -8.57 -1.43 -2.38
C TYR A 66 -7.19 -1.60 -1.72
N GLY A 67 -6.15 -1.88 -2.51
CA GLY A 67 -4.77 -2.02 -2.04
C GLY A 67 -4.19 -0.71 -1.52
N ASP A 68 -4.43 0.39 -2.25
CA ASP A 68 -3.98 1.73 -1.87
C ASP A 68 -4.49 2.17 -0.50
N CYS A 69 -5.70 1.76 -0.15
CA CYS A 69 -6.31 2.08 1.14
C CYS A 69 -5.50 1.52 2.32
N PHE A 70 -4.81 0.38 2.18
CA PHE A 70 -3.95 -0.16 3.24
C PHE A 70 -2.60 0.55 3.32
N SER A 71 -2.04 0.97 2.19
CA SER A 71 -0.86 1.82 2.16
C SER A 71 -1.14 3.17 2.84
N TYR A 72 -2.30 3.77 2.55
CA TYR A 72 -2.79 4.97 3.22
C TYR A 72 -2.99 4.73 4.73
N ALA A 73 -3.68 3.65 5.12
CA ALA A 73 -4.02 3.38 6.51
C ALA A 73 -2.78 3.17 7.39
N LEU A 74 -1.77 2.46 6.87
CA LEU A 74 -0.51 2.29 7.56
C LEU A 74 0.24 3.62 7.74
N ALA A 75 0.32 4.42 6.68
CA ALA A 75 0.95 5.74 6.75
C ALA A 75 0.23 6.65 7.76
N ARG A 76 -1.11 6.65 7.73
CA ARG A 76 -1.95 7.45 8.63
C ARG A 76 -1.83 7.04 10.09
N SER A 77 -1.95 5.75 10.39
CA SER A 77 -1.87 5.21 11.76
C SER A 77 -0.50 5.45 12.40
N ARG A 78 0.57 5.42 11.61
CA ARG A 78 1.94 5.66 12.09
C ARG A 78 2.38 7.12 12.02
N ALA A 79 1.55 8.01 11.45
CA ALA A 79 1.89 9.41 11.18
C ALA A 79 3.23 9.56 10.43
N VAL A 80 3.45 8.71 9.43
CA VAL A 80 4.67 8.70 8.60
C VAL A 80 4.33 9.02 7.14
N PRO A 81 5.26 9.62 6.39
CA PRO A 81 5.06 9.87 4.97
C PRO A 81 5.03 8.54 4.17
N LEU A 82 4.32 8.55 3.04
CA LEU A 82 4.18 7.39 2.16
C LEU A 82 5.06 7.55 0.91
N LEU A 83 5.86 6.53 0.63
CA LEU A 83 6.58 6.40 -0.64
C LEU A 83 5.68 5.71 -1.66
N PHE A 84 5.43 6.37 -2.78
CA PHE A 84 4.63 5.84 -3.88
C PHE A 84 5.17 6.36 -5.21
N THR A 85 4.83 5.66 -6.29
CA THR A 85 5.06 6.11 -7.66
C THR A 85 3.71 6.39 -8.33
N GLY A 86 3.65 7.39 -9.22
CA GLY A 86 2.41 7.81 -9.87
C GLY A 86 1.74 8.98 -9.16
N GLU A 87 0.45 9.19 -9.41
CA GLU A 87 -0.31 10.35 -8.91
C GLU A 87 -1.34 10.01 -7.84
N ASP A 88 -1.56 8.72 -7.55
CA ASP A 88 -2.72 8.21 -6.78
C ASP A 88 -2.83 8.83 -5.37
N PHE A 89 -1.70 9.11 -4.72
CA PHE A 89 -1.67 9.71 -3.39
C PHE A 89 -1.45 11.23 -3.38
N THR A 90 -1.14 11.85 -4.52
CA THR A 90 -0.83 13.29 -4.61
C THR A 90 -2.02 14.19 -4.26
N GLN A 91 -3.23 13.67 -4.39
CA GLN A 91 -4.48 14.36 -4.08
C GLN A 91 -5.12 13.83 -2.79
N THR A 92 -4.30 13.27 -1.89
CA THR A 92 -4.71 12.85 -0.55
C THR A 92 -4.13 13.78 0.51
N ASP A 93 -4.46 13.56 1.78
CA ASP A 93 -3.89 14.28 2.92
C ASP A 93 -2.72 13.55 3.58
N ILE A 94 -2.09 12.58 2.88
CA ILE A 94 -0.85 11.92 3.31
C ILE A 94 0.36 12.63 2.71
N GLU A 95 1.38 12.84 3.54
CA GLU A 95 2.65 13.41 3.09
C GLU A 95 3.42 12.42 2.21
N GLN A 96 3.99 12.90 1.11
CA GLN A 96 4.83 12.11 0.24
C GLN A 96 6.25 11.99 0.82
N ALA A 97 6.74 10.76 0.93
CA ALA A 97 8.14 10.50 1.28
C ALA A 97 9.06 10.85 0.10
N ARG A 98 10.21 11.45 0.40
CA ARG A 98 11.25 11.79 -0.58
C ARG A 98 12.39 10.78 -0.54
#